data_AF-A0A496S681-F1
#
_entry.id   AF-A0A496S681-F1
#
_cell.length_a   1.000
_cell.length_b   1.000
_cell.length_c   1.000
_cell.angle_alpha   90.00
_cell.angle_beta   90.00
_cell.angle_gamma   90.00
#
_symmetry.space_group_name_H-M   'P 1'
#
loop_
_entity.id
_entity.type
_entity.pdbx_description
1 polymer ?
#
loop_
_entity_poly.entity_id
_entity_poly.type
_entity_poly.pdbx_seq_one_letter_code
_entity_poly.pdbx_strand_id
1 'polypeptide(L)' 'MSEDYFDFQTVDEQPEDLDFDNLKQCPYCKKPIPQNSLSCLYCGNSLVKRPKWIIWVSIIVIIAFLLLILL' A
#
# COMPACT_ATOMS: atom_id res chain seq x y z
N MET A 1 25.10 -10.56 -39.49
CA MET A 1 24.27 -10.78 -38.29
C MET A 1 25.23 -11.17 -37.17
N SER A 2 25.59 -10.22 -36.32
CA SER A 2 26.34 -10.53 -35.09
C SER A 2 25.33 -11.02 -34.07
N GLU A 3 25.42 -12.30 -33.73
CA GLU A 3 24.61 -12.93 -32.71
C GLU A 3 25.11 -12.45 -31.35
N ASP A 4 24.50 -11.39 -30.82
CA ASP A 4 24.68 -10.99 -29.42
C ASP A 4 24.01 -12.06 -28.53
N TYR A 5 24.80 -13.09 -28.23
CA TYR A 5 24.46 -14.20 -27.36
C TYR A 5 24.53 -13.73 -25.90
N PHE A 6 23.38 -13.67 -25.24
CA PHE A 6 23.30 -13.31 -23.82
C PHE A 6 23.96 -14.40 -22.96
N ASP A 7 25.01 -14.01 -22.23
CA ASP A 7 25.74 -14.91 -21.35
C ASP A 7 24.91 -15.16 -20.07
N PHE A 8 24.58 -16.42 -19.79
CA PHE A 8 23.74 -16.79 -18.66
C PHE A 8 24.55 -16.74 -17.36
N GLN A 9 24.29 -15.76 -16.50
CA GLN A 9 24.91 -15.70 -15.18
C GLN A 9 24.11 -16.53 -14.17
N THR A 10 24.75 -17.54 -13.60
CA THR A 10 24.24 -18.26 -12.42
C THR A 10 24.57 -17.43 -11.18
N VAL A 11 23.63 -16.62 -10.72
CA VAL A 11 23.73 -15.95 -9.42
C VAL A 11 23.03 -16.82 -8.39
N ASP A 12 23.73 -17.14 -7.30
CA ASP A 12 23.11 -17.84 -6.18
C ASP A 12 22.02 -16.96 -5.56
N GLU A 13 20.77 -17.43 -5.57
CA GLU A 13 19.65 -16.75 -4.92
C GLU A 13 19.90 -16.74 -3.40
N GLN A 14 20.12 -15.54 -2.83
CA GLN A 14 20.16 -15.40 -1.38
C GLN A 14 18.77 -15.61 -0.79
N PRO A 15 18.67 -16.22 0.41
CA PRO A 15 17.40 -16.39 1.09
C PRO A 15 16.79 -15.03 1.43
N GLU A 16 15.50 -14.86 1.14
CA GLU A 16 14.74 -13.67 1.51
C GLU A 16 14.46 -13.67 3.02
N ASP A 17 14.84 -12.59 3.69
CA ASP A 17 14.52 -12.36 5.11
C ASP A 17 13.08 -11.85 5.22
N LEU A 18 12.14 -12.79 5.27
CA LEU A 18 10.71 -12.52 5.36
C LEU A 18 10.28 -12.41 6.83
N ASP A 19 9.83 -11.23 7.25
CA ASP A 19 9.30 -10.98 8.59
C ASP A 19 7.90 -11.60 8.78
N PHE A 20 7.87 -12.85 9.20
CA PHE A 20 6.65 -13.59 9.53
C PHE A 20 6.14 -13.32 10.96
N ASP A 21 6.89 -12.60 11.80
CA ASP A 21 6.49 -12.30 13.17
C ASP A 21 5.49 -11.13 13.23
N ASN A 22 5.49 -10.25 12.21
CA ASN A 22 4.62 -9.07 12.12
C ASN A 22 3.31 -9.31 11.34
N LEU A 23 2.57 -10.35 11.72
CA LEU A 23 1.28 -10.70 11.11
C LEU A 23 0.09 -10.23 11.96
N LYS A 24 -0.94 -9.71 11.30
CA LYS A 24 -2.26 -9.40 11.89
C LYS A 24 -3.35 -10.21 11.20
N GLN A 25 -4.50 -10.37 11.85
CA GLN A 25 -5.66 -10.99 11.20
C GLN A 25 -6.41 -10.00 10.31
N CYS A 26 -6.78 -10.42 9.10
CA CYS A 26 -7.66 -9.66 8.23
C CYS A 26 -9.05 -9.52 8.90
N PRO A 27 -9.60 -8.30 9.05
CA PRO A 27 -10.89 -8.08 9.70
C PRO A 27 -12.09 -8.65 8.91
N TYR A 28 -11.88 -9.01 7.63
CA TYR A 28 -12.94 -9.52 6.76
C TYR A 28 -12.94 -11.04 6.64
N CYS A 29 -11.78 -11.64 6.37
CA CYS A 29 -11.66 -13.08 6.10
C CYS A 29 -10.84 -13.85 7.15
N LYS A 30 -10.32 -13.16 8.19
CA LYS A 30 -9.54 -13.71 9.31
C LYS A 30 -8.21 -14.39 8.95
N LYS A 31 -7.79 -14.37 7.69
CA LYS A 31 -6.47 -14.87 7.28
C LYS A 31 -5.34 -13.95 7.80
N PRO A 32 -4.17 -14.52 8.12
CA PRO A 32 -3.00 -13.74 8.51
C PRO A 32 -2.52 -12.90 7.34
N ILE A 33 -2.20 -11.64 7.61
CA ILE A 33 -1.73 -10.67 6.64
C ILE A 33 -0.62 -9.81 7.27
N PRO A 34 0.34 -9.29 6.49
CA PRO A 34 1.35 -8.38 7.00
C PRO A 34 0.73 -7.17 7.69
N GLN A 35 1.34 -6.69 8.77
CA GLN A 35 0.82 -5.54 9.54
C GLN A 35 0.63 -4.29 8.67
N ASN A 36 1.51 -4.08 7.69
CA ASN A 36 1.51 -2.92 6.80
C ASN A 36 0.75 -3.13 5.47
N SER A 37 -0.05 -4.20 5.37
CA SER A 37 -0.86 -4.45 4.17
C SER A 37 -1.95 -3.39 3.98
N LEU A 38 -2.02 -2.83 2.77
CA LEU A 38 -3.06 -1.90 2.33
C LEU A 38 -4.34 -2.62 1.87
N SER A 39 -4.21 -3.87 1.44
CA SER A 39 -5.31 -4.73 1.01
C SER A 39 -5.02 -6.18 1.39
N CYS A 40 -6.08 -6.99 1.48
CA CYS A 40 -5.95 -8.42 1.71
C CYS A 40 -5.82 -9.17 0.38
N LEU A 41 -4.68 -9.82 0.12
CA LEU A 41 -4.46 -10.62 -1.09
C LEU A 41 -5.36 -11.86 -1.18
N TYR A 42 -5.95 -12.29 -0.06
CA TYR A 42 -6.83 -13.46 -0.03
C TYR A 42 -8.30 -13.15 -0.34
N CYS A 43 -8.82 -12.01 0.10
CA CYS A 43 -10.23 -11.66 -0.08
C CYS A 43 -10.46 -10.39 -0.91
N GLY A 44 -9.41 -9.68 -1.29
CA GLY A 44 -9.47 -8.46 -2.11
C GLY A 44 -9.91 -7.19 -1.37
N ASN A 45 -10.30 -7.27 -0.10
CA ASN A 45 -10.78 -6.08 0.63
C ASN A 45 -9.64 -5.11 0.97
N SER A 46 -9.93 -3.82 0.83
CA SER A 46 -9.05 -2.74 1.27
C SER A 46 -9.03 -2.62 2.79
N LEU A 47 -7.84 -2.40 3.35
CA LEU A 47 -7.59 -2.23 4.77
C LEU A 47 -7.27 -0.77 5.14
N VAL A 48 -7.28 0.12 4.14
CA VAL A 48 -6.92 1.52 4.31
C VAL A 48 -7.97 2.23 5.17
N LYS A 49 -7.61 2.55 6.41
CA LYS A 49 -8.40 3.44 7.27
C LYS A 49 -8.13 4.87 6.85
N ARG A 50 -9.10 5.53 6.21
CA ARG A 50 -9.01 6.97 5.96
C ARG A 50 -9.13 7.72 7.28
N PRO A 51 -8.14 8.55 7.65
CA PRO A 51 -8.20 9.26 8.91
C PRO A 51 -9.25 10.39 8.84
N LYS A 52 -10.11 10.47 9.86
CA LYS A 52 -11.29 11.37 9.86
C LYS A 52 -10.91 12.86 9.80
N TRP A 53 -9.73 13.24 10.27
CA TRP A 53 -9.27 14.63 10.29
C TRP A 53 -9.09 15.22 8.88
N ILE A 54 -8.76 14.39 7.87
CA ILE A 54 -8.60 14.83 6.49
C ILE A 54 -9.93 15.39 5.94
N ILE A 55 -11.07 14.81 6.34
CA ILE A 55 -12.39 15.30 5.91
C ILE A 55 -12.60 16.72 6.43
N TRP A 56 -12.32 16.97 7.71
CA TRP A 56 -12.44 18.29 8.32
C TRP A 56 -11.49 19.31 7.70
N VAL A 57 -10.24 18.93 7.46
CA VAL A 57 -9.27 19.80 6.79
C VAL A 57 -9.73 20.14 5.38
N SER A 58 -10.28 19.16 4.63
CA SER A 58 -10.80 19.42 3.28
C SER A 58 -11.96 20.42 3.29
N ILE A 59 -12.86 20.34 4.27
CA ILE A 59 -13.98 21.27 4.42
C ILE A 59 -13.47 22.68 4.73
N ILE A 60 -12.50 22.81 5.65
CA ILE A 60 -11.92 24.10 6.02
C ILE A 60 -11.25 24.76 4.82
N VAL A 61 -10.48 23.99 4.04
CA VAL A 61 -9.79 24.50 2.84
C VAL A 61 -10.80 24.97 1.79
N ILE A 62 -11.86 24.20 1.55
CA ILE A 62 -12.92 24.58 0.60
C ILE A 62 -13.63 25.86 1.05
N ILE A 63 -13.98 25.99 2.34
CA ILE A 63 -14.63 27.18 2.88
C ILE A 63 -13.71 28.40 2.74
N ALA A 64 -12.44 28.28 3.12
CA ALA A 64 -11.48 29.38 2.99
C ALA A 64 -11.30 29.82 1.52
N PHE A 65 -11.27 28.87 0.60
CA PHE A 65 -11.15 29.15 -0.83
C PHE A 65 -12.41 29.85 -1.38
N LEU A 66 -13.61 29.42 -0.98
CA LEU A 66 -14.86 30.08 -1.35
C LEU A 66 -14.96 31.51 -0.78
N LEU A 67 -14.51 31.72 0.46
CA LEU A 67 -14.46 33.06 1.06
C LEU A 67 -13.47 33.98 0.34
N LEU A 68 -12.33 33.46 -0.12
CA LEU A 68 -11.37 34.23 -0.92
C LEU A 68 -11.91 34.63 -2.31
N ILE A 69 -12.76 33.80 -2.92
CA ILE A 69 -13.39 34.10 -4.22
C ILE A 69 -14.53 35.12 -4.08
N LEU A 70 -15.21 35.11 -2.93
CA LEU A 70 -16.34 36.01 -2.63
C LEU A 70 -15.91 37.37 -2.03
N LEU A 71 -14.65 37.51 -1.62
CA LEU A 71 -14.03 38.75 -1.14
C LEU A 71 -13.49 39.57 -2.30
#